data_AF-A0A9E1XUD3-F1
#
_entry.id   AF-A0A9E1XUD3-F1
#
_cell.length_a   1.000
_cell.length_b   1.000
_cell.length_c   1.000
_cell.angle_alpha   90.00
_cell.angle_beta   90.00
_cell.angle_gamma   90.00
#
_symmetry.space_group_name_H-M   'P 1'
#
loop_
_entity.id
_entity.type
_entity.pdbx_description
1 polymer ?
#
loop_
_entity_poly.entity_id
_entity_poly.type
_entity_poly.pdbx_seq_one_letter_code
_entity_poly.pdbx_strand_id
1 'polypeptide(L)'
;STLAWHLEDTVFTRRTEVARGVFAYLFNGAGRSVAVLSSAPQHDPYAIPSHPDVLALDLFGNPLAAGSQFFGTLVYLSTENRPDLLQKLLVKSAP
;
A
#
# COMPACT_ATOMS: atom_id res chain seq x y z
N SER A 1 4.87 8.18 -13.23
CA SER A 1 4.21 8.12 -11.91
C SER A 1 4.67 9.32 -11.12
N THR A 2 3.76 10.13 -10.56
CA THR A 2 4.10 11.27 -9.69
C THR A 2 4.71 10.81 -8.37
N LEU A 3 4.50 9.55 -7.97
CA LEU A 3 4.98 8.99 -6.70
C LEU A 3 6.17 8.03 -6.83
N ALA A 4 6.92 8.06 -7.93
CA ALA A 4 8.15 7.25 -8.04
C ALA A 4 9.18 7.60 -6.94
N TRP A 5 9.31 8.89 -6.62
CA TRP A 5 10.18 9.39 -5.54
C TRP A 5 9.79 8.84 -4.16
N HIS A 6 8.53 8.43 -3.99
CA HIS A 6 8.05 7.87 -2.73
C HIS A 6 8.70 6.54 -2.37
N LEU A 7 9.38 5.89 -3.33
CA LEU A 7 10.13 4.65 -3.15
C LEU A 7 11.65 4.86 -3.05
N GLU A 8 12.15 6.09 -3.24
CA GLU A 8 13.58 6.38 -3.11
C GLU A 8 14.08 6.01 -1.71
N ASP A 9 15.34 5.61 -1.59
CA ASP A 9 15.95 5.15 -0.31
C ASP A 9 15.22 3.98 0.38
N THR A 10 14.37 3.26 -0.36
CA THR A 10 13.74 2.02 0.09
C THR A 10 14.18 0.84 -0.78
N VAL A 11 14.18 -0.35 -0.19
CA VAL A 11 14.44 -1.61 -0.89
C VAL A 11 13.16 -2.43 -0.95
N PHE A 12 12.90 -3.04 -2.11
CA PHE A 12 11.84 -4.03 -2.23
C PHE A 12 12.12 -5.21 -1.29
N THR A 13 11.10 -5.62 -0.54
CA THR A 13 11.23 -6.69 0.44
C THR A 13 10.34 -7.87 0.14
N ARG A 14 9.10 -7.63 -0.30
CA ARG A 14 8.12 -8.70 -0.52
C ARG A 14 6.97 -8.24 -1.40
N ARG A 15 6.39 -9.19 -2.13
CA ARG A 15 5.05 -9.08 -2.72
C ARG A 15 4.09 -10.01 -1.98
N THR A 16 2.87 -9.56 -1.71
CA THR A 16 1.79 -10.36 -1.12
C THR A 16 0.48 -10.09 -1.84
N GLU A 17 -0.32 -11.13 -2.04
CA GLU A 17 -1.70 -11.00 -2.51
C GLU A 17 -2.61 -10.78 -1.29
N VAL A 18 -3.28 -9.64 -1.24
CA VAL A 18 -4.08 -9.20 -0.07
C VAL A 18 -5.57 -9.47 -0.24
N ALA A 19 -6.00 -9.60 -1.49
CA ALA A 19 -7.27 -10.12 -1.95
C ALA A 19 -7.03 -10.71 -3.34
N ARG A 20 -7.91 -11.57 -3.84
CA ARG A 20 -7.73 -12.21 -5.14
C ARG A 20 -7.51 -11.16 -6.24
N GLY A 21 -6.37 -11.21 -6.90
CA GLY A 21 -5.99 -10.27 -7.95
C GLY A 21 -5.55 -8.89 -7.46
N VAL A 22 -5.46 -8.64 -6.15
CA VAL A 22 -4.93 -7.40 -5.54
C VAL A 22 -3.61 -7.71 -4.84
N PHE A 23 -2.56 -6.99 -5.22
CA PHE A 23 -1.21 -7.23 -4.75
C PHE A 23 -0.68 -6.02 -4.00
N ALA A 24 0.04 -6.27 -2.91
CA ALA A 24 0.85 -5.29 -2.20
C ALA A 24 2.33 -5.59 -2.39
N TYR A 25 3.08 -4.59 -2.84
CA TYR A 25 4.53 -4.62 -2.98
C TYR A 25 5.13 -3.79 -1.85
N LEU A 26 5.82 -4.44 -0.92
CA LEU A 26 6.38 -3.81 0.26
C LEU A 26 7.83 -3.40 0.02
N PHE A 27 8.13 -2.19 0.44
CA PHE A 27 9.44 -1.56 0.40
C PHE A 27 9.78 -1.00 1.77
N ASN A 28 11.03 -1.16 2.21
CA ASN A 28 11.51 -0.69 3.51
C ASN A 28 12.75 0.17 3.32
N GLY A 29 12.79 1.32 3.99
CA GLY A 29 13.96 2.19 4.09
C GLY A 29 14.33 2.45 5.55
N ALA A 30 15.29 3.35 5.76
CA ALA A 30 15.65 3.78 7.11
C ALA A 30 14.50 4.59 7.73
N GLY A 31 13.81 4.01 8.71
CA GLY A 31 12.74 4.70 9.45
C GLY A 31 11.42 4.87 8.68
N ARG A 32 11.26 4.26 7.51
CA ARG A 32 9.98 4.28 6.77
C ARG A 32 9.70 2.98 6.03
N SER A 33 8.42 2.70 5.82
CA SER A 33 7.96 1.61 4.96
C SER A 33 6.89 2.10 4.02
N VAL A 34 6.89 1.56 2.81
CA VAL A 34 5.93 1.87 1.75
C VAL A 34 5.38 0.58 1.18
N ALA A 35 4.06 0.51 1.01
CA ALA A 35 3.41 -0.54 0.26
C ALA A 35 2.72 0.07 -0.95
N VAL A 36 2.96 -0.50 -2.13
CA VAL A 36 2.26 -0.13 -3.36
C VAL A 36 1.21 -1.19 -3.65
N LEU A 37 -0.05 -0.78 -3.69
CA LEU A 37 -1.15 -1.63 -4.13
C LEU A 37 -1.28 -1.57 -5.65
N SER A 38 -1.47 -2.72 -6.27
CA SER A 38 -1.82 -2.85 -7.69
C SER A 38 -2.74 -4.05 -7.89
N SER A 39 -3.25 -4.24 -9.10
CA SER A 39 -4.10 -5.39 -9.40
C SER A 39 -3.85 -6.00 -10.77
N ALA A 40 -4.31 -7.24 -10.91
CA ALA A 40 -4.63 -7.81 -12.21
C ALA A 40 -5.85 -7.09 -12.83
N PRO A 41 -6.11 -7.26 -14.15
CA PRO A 41 -7.29 -6.69 -14.80
C PRO A 41 -8.63 -7.13 -14.18
N GLN A 42 -8.65 -8.34 -13.60
CA GLN A 42 -9.77 -8.86 -12.82
C GLN A 42 -9.28 -9.05 -11.39
N HIS A 43 -9.97 -8.44 -10.43
CA HIS A 43 -9.66 -8.55 -9.03
C HIS A 43 -10.93 -8.47 -8.18
N ASP A 44 -10.88 -9.06 -6.99
CA ASP A 44 -11.98 -8.97 -6.03
C ASP A 44 -12.04 -7.55 -5.42
N PRO A 45 -13.21 -7.13 -4.91
CA PRO A 45 -13.32 -5.91 -4.13
C PRO A 45 -12.35 -5.92 -2.94
N TYR A 46 -11.67 -4.81 -2.71
CA TYR A 46 -10.74 -4.66 -1.60
C TYR A 46 -10.89 -3.29 -0.96
N ALA A 47 -11.01 -3.26 0.37
CA ALA A 47 -10.99 -2.03 1.14
C ALA A 47 -9.55 -1.69 1.53
N ILE A 48 -9.12 -0.47 1.23
CA ILE A 48 -7.78 -0.02 1.58
C ILE A 48 -7.71 0.12 3.11
N PRO A 49 -6.76 -0.55 3.79
CA PRO A 49 -6.68 -0.50 5.24
C PRO A 49 -6.32 0.92 5.68
N SER A 50 -7.04 1.42 6.69
CA SER A 50 -6.76 2.70 7.32
C SER A 50 -6.13 2.53 8.70
N HIS A 51 -5.15 3.36 9.03
CA HIS A 51 -4.54 3.44 10.35
C HIS A 51 -4.04 4.87 10.59
N PRO A 52 -4.08 5.42 11.82
CA PRO A 52 -3.63 6.79 12.10
C PRO A 52 -2.20 7.09 11.65
N ASP A 53 -1.30 6.11 11.78
CA ASP A 53 0.11 6.22 11.36
C ASP A 53 0.37 5.86 9.88
N VAL A 54 -0.68 5.74 9.06
CA VAL A 54 -0.57 5.38 7.64
C VAL A 54 -1.14 6.50 6.77
N LEU A 55 -0.29 7.03 5.90
CA LEU A 55 -0.70 7.90 4.80
C LEU A 55 -1.05 7.05 3.58
N ALA A 56 -2.24 7.26 3.02
CA ALA A 56 -2.69 6.63 1.79
C ALA A 56 -2.81 7.67 0.67
N LEU A 57 -2.09 7.47 -0.43
CA LEU A 57 -2.09 8.36 -1.60
C LEU A 57 -2.45 7.59 -2.87
N ASP A 58 -3.14 8.24 -3.80
CA ASP A 58 -3.28 7.73 -5.17
C ASP A 58 -1.98 7.93 -5.98
N LEU A 59 -1.97 7.43 -7.23
CA LEU A 59 -0.84 7.58 -8.16
C LEU A 59 -0.42 9.03 -8.44
N PHE A 60 -1.33 9.98 -8.24
CA PHE A 60 -1.11 11.41 -8.48
C PHE A 60 -0.66 12.16 -7.23
N GLY A 61 -0.67 11.51 -6.06
CA GLY A 61 -0.31 12.10 -4.77
C GLY A 61 -1.49 12.69 -4.01
N ASN A 62 -2.73 12.45 -4.43
CA ASN A 62 -3.90 12.90 -3.69
C ASN A 62 -4.14 11.98 -2.49
N PRO A 63 -4.45 12.53 -1.30
CA PRO A 63 -4.79 11.73 -0.14
C PRO A 63 -6.10 10.98 -0.35
N LEU A 64 -6.12 9.72 0.06
CA LEU A 64 -7.32 8.88 0.06
C LEU A 64 -8.00 8.94 1.43
N ALA A 65 -9.33 8.84 1.41
CA ALA A 65 -10.10 8.75 2.65
C ALA A 65 -9.86 7.41 3.35
N ALA A 66 -9.98 7.39 4.67
CA ALA A 66 -9.88 6.16 5.45
C ALA A 66 -10.93 5.14 4.97
N GLY A 67 -10.50 3.90 4.72
CA GLY A 67 -11.38 2.83 4.25
C GLY A 67 -11.85 2.99 2.80
N SER A 68 -11.22 3.86 1.99
CA SER A 68 -11.50 3.96 0.56
C SER A 68 -11.43 2.59 -0.12
N GLN A 69 -12.36 2.36 -1.05
CA GLN A 69 -12.34 1.16 -1.87
C GLN A 69 -11.22 1.25 -2.91
N PHE A 70 -10.55 0.13 -3.16
CA PHE A 70 -9.52 0.00 -4.18
C PHE A 70 -10.17 -0.24 -5.55
N PHE A 71 -9.84 0.60 -6.53
CA PHE A 71 -10.43 0.62 -7.87
C PHE A 71 -9.45 0.24 -9.00
N GLY A 72 -8.36 -0.47 -8.67
CA GLY A 72 -7.42 -0.99 -9.68
C GLY A 72 -6.31 -0.03 -10.12
N THR A 73 -6.32 1.22 -9.64
CA THR A 73 -5.22 2.18 -9.84
C THR A 73 -4.19 2.04 -8.72
N LEU A 74 -2.92 2.35 -9.01
CA LEU A 74 -1.87 2.31 -7.99
C LEU A 74 -2.22 3.19 -6.78
N VAL A 75 -2.05 2.61 -5.59
CA VAL A 75 -2.20 3.28 -4.29
C VAL A 75 -0.93 3.08 -3.49
N TYR A 76 -0.46 4.13 -2.84
CA TYR A 76 0.73 4.13 -2.00
C TYR A 76 0.30 4.27 -0.55
N LEU A 77 0.67 3.28 0.27
CA LEU A 77 0.51 3.32 1.72
C LEU A 77 1.90 3.50 2.33
N SER A 78 2.09 4.52 3.17
CA SER A 78 3.37 4.74 3.83
C SER A 78 3.22 5.02 5.31
N THR A 79 4.21 4.59 6.07
CA THR A 79 4.33 4.85 7.51
C THR A 79 5.76 5.20 7.87
N GLU A 80 5.91 6.01 8.91
CA GLU A 80 7.21 6.39 9.47
C GLU A 80 7.39 5.72 10.84
N ASN A 81 8.64 5.37 11.16
CA ASN A 81 9.07 4.80 12.44
C ASN A 81 8.37 3.49 12.86
N ARG A 82 7.59 2.86 11.98
CA ARG A 82 6.80 1.63 12.24
C ARG A 82 6.84 0.65 11.07
N PRO A 83 8.03 0.13 10.69
CA PRO A 83 8.21 -0.60 9.44
C PRO A 83 7.43 -1.92 9.34
N ASP A 84 7.04 -2.49 10.48
CA ASP A 84 6.25 -3.72 10.57
C ASP A 84 4.74 -3.49 10.42
N LEU A 85 4.28 -2.24 10.54
CA LEU A 85 2.85 -1.92 10.57
C LEU A 85 2.15 -2.28 9.25
N LEU A 86 2.71 -1.87 8.11
CA LEU A 86 2.11 -2.14 6.80
C LEU A 86 2.01 -3.64 6.54
N GLN A 87 3.03 -4.41 6.91
CA GLN A 87 2.99 -5.87 6.79
C GLN A 87 1.84 -6.47 7.62
N LYS A 88 1.64 -6.01 8.86
CA LYS A 88 0.56 -6.49 9.73
C LYS A 88 -0.82 -6.11 9.21
N LEU A 89 -0.98 -4.90 8.69
CA LEU A 89 -2.25 -4.41 8.15
C LEU A 89 -2.64 -5.17 6.88
N LEU A 90 -1.70 -5.41 5.98
CA LEU A 90 -1.97 -6.04 4.69
C LEU A 90 -2.22 -7.55 4.79
N VAL A 91 -1.72 -8.22 5.84
CA VAL A 91 -2.02 -9.63 6.11
C VAL A 91 -3.40 -9.83 6.75
N LYS A 92 -3.91 -8.83 7.49
CA LYS A 92 -5.22 -8.92 8.17
C LYS A 92 -6.42 -8.66 7.26
N SER A 93 -6.22 -8.14 6.06
CA SER A 93 -7.30 -7.71 5.16
C SER A 93 -7.80 -8.81 4.20
N ALA A 94 -7.26 -10.02 4.26
CA ALA A 94 -7.83 -11.17 3.55
C ALA A 94 -9.05 -11.71 4.34
N PRO A 95 -10.23 -11.87 3.70
CA PRO A 95 -11.43 -12.41 4.35
C PRO A 95 -11.24 -13.85 4.85
#